data_AF-A0A3M1EWU6-F1
#
_entry.id   AF-A0A3M1EWU6-F1
#
_cell.length_a   1.000
_cell.length_b   1.000
_cell.length_c   1.000
_cell.angle_alpha   90.00
_cell.angle_beta   90.00
_cell.angle_gamma   90.00
#
_symmetry.space_group_name_H-M   'P 1'
#
loop_
_entity.id
_entity.type
_entity.pdbx_description
1 polymer ?
#
loop_
_entity_poly.entity_id
_entity_poly.type
_entity_poly.pdbx_seq_one_letter_code
_entity_poly.pdbx_strand_id
1 'polypeptide(L)'
;MSTASRGWMNHRSLVFLLLGMLLLSACSAPRGKNYYLLQYPLPPLETQVPKFPIFLRVKEPRISQTYDRLPIVYRFSLHKLQYYNYHLWAVKPQRMIADLLVQHLRKTGLFARVSATVEEQLPDYTITSELVSIEELDS
;
A
#
# COMPACT_ATOMS: atom_id res chain seq x y z
N MET A 1 -31.99 6.99 58.06
CA MET A 1 -30.85 7.92 58.23
C MET A 1 -29.60 7.08 58.42
N SER A 2 -28.81 6.87 57.35
CA SER A 2 -27.52 6.15 57.43
C SER A 2 -26.43 7.12 56.98
N THR A 3 -25.52 7.42 57.90
CA THR A 3 -24.47 8.41 57.77
C THR A 3 -23.42 7.95 56.75
N ALA A 4 -23.24 8.74 55.70
CA ALA A 4 -22.16 8.56 54.74
C ALA A 4 -20.82 8.80 55.45
N SER A 5 -20.02 7.74 55.61
CA SER A 5 -18.65 7.84 56.08
C SER A 5 -17.83 8.60 55.02
N ARG A 6 -17.63 9.90 55.23
CA ARG A 6 -16.61 10.68 54.52
C ARG A 6 -15.24 10.14 54.91
N GLY A 7 -14.81 9.10 54.21
CA GLY A 7 -13.43 8.62 54.28
C GLY A 7 -12.53 9.76 53.82
N TRP A 8 -11.84 10.40 54.76
CA TRP A 8 -10.82 11.39 54.45
C TRP A 8 -9.69 10.62 53.79
N MET A 9 -9.70 10.60 52.45
CA MET A 9 -8.69 9.92 51.67
C MET A 9 -7.38 10.68 51.90
N ASN A 10 -6.51 10.09 52.73
CA ASN A 10 -5.23 10.69 53.08
C ASN A 10 -4.51 11.13 51.81
N HIS A 11 -4.02 12.37 51.77
CA HIS A 11 -3.32 12.94 50.61
C HIS A 11 -2.23 11.98 50.07
N ARG A 12 -1.57 11.24 50.97
CA ARG A 12 -0.58 10.20 50.63
C ARG A 12 -1.19 9.05 49.83
N SER A 13 -2.34 8.52 50.25
CA SER A 13 -3.07 7.45 49.54
C SER A 13 -3.56 7.92 48.17
N LEU A 14 -3.98 9.18 48.06
CA LEU A 14 -4.42 9.77 46.79
C LEU A 14 -3.25 9.94 45.81
N VAL A 15 -2.09 10.36 46.30
CA VAL A 15 -0.83 10.43 45.52
C VAL A 15 -0.38 9.05 45.05
N PHE A 16 -0.43 8.02 45.91
CA PHE A 16 -0.06 6.66 45.50
C PHE A 16 -1.01 6.08 44.44
N LEU A 17 -2.32 6.38 44.54
CA LEU A 17 -3.32 5.92 43.58
C LEU A 17 -3.16 6.64 42.23
N LEU A 18 -2.88 7.94 42.23
CA LEU A 18 -2.55 8.71 41.03
C LEU A 18 -1.24 8.24 40.38
N LEU A 19 -0.20 7.97 41.17
CA LEU A 19 1.07 7.44 40.68
C LEU A 19 0.89 6.03 40.08
N GLY A 20 0.06 5.18 40.70
CA GLY A 20 -0.30 3.86 40.17
C GLY A 20 -1.05 3.95 38.85
N MET A 21 -2.02 4.87 38.72
CA MET A 21 -2.70 5.13 37.45
C MET A 21 -1.75 5.67 36.38
N LEU A 22 -0.79 6.53 36.74
CA LEU A 22 0.21 7.06 35.81
C LEU A 22 1.14 5.96 35.29
N LEU A 23 1.58 5.04 36.14
CA LEU A 23 2.42 3.89 35.77
C LEU A 23 1.70 2.91 34.83
N LEU A 24 0.38 2.77 34.96
CA LEU A 24 -0.44 1.92 34.07
C LEU A 24 -0.61 2.53 32.67
N SER A 25 -0.42 3.83 32.50
CA SER A 25 -0.52 4.52 31.19
C SER A 25 0.75 4.47 30.35
N ALA A 26 1.86 3.92 30.87
CA ALA A 26 3.18 4.00 30.25
C ALA A 26 3.49 2.93 29.19
N CYS A 27 2.56 1.99 28.90
CA CYS A 27 2.85 0.87 28.01
C CYS A 27 2.07 0.94 26.68
N SER A 28 2.41 1.90 25.82
CA SER A 28 2.06 1.79 24.41
C SER A 28 3.16 2.41 23.55
N ALA A 29 4.12 1.60 23.11
CA ALA A 29 5.02 2.03 22.05
C ALA A 29 4.21 2.24 20.77
N PRO A 30 4.31 3.41 20.09
CA PRO A 30 3.62 3.61 18.82
C PRO A 30 4.15 2.61 17.79
N ARG A 31 3.26 1.80 17.22
CA ARG A 31 3.60 0.93 16.08
C ARG A 31 3.82 1.78 14.84
N GLY A 32 5.03 1.73 14.31
CA GLY A 32 5.39 2.36 13.04
C GLY A 32 4.63 1.76 11.86
N LYS A 33 4.45 2.53 10.79
CA LYS A 33 3.92 2.06 9.51
C LYS A 33 5.05 1.48 8.67
N ASN A 34 4.85 0.29 8.12
CA ASN A 34 5.71 -0.32 7.11
C ASN A 34 5.18 -0.02 5.72
N TYR A 35 6.07 0.37 4.81
CA TYR A 35 5.74 0.73 3.43
C TYR A 35 6.38 -0.26 2.46
N TYR A 36 5.59 -0.78 1.53
CA TYR A 36 5.98 -1.83 0.59
C TYR A 36 5.92 -1.32 -0.85
N LEU A 37 6.89 -1.74 -1.65
CA LEU A 37 6.94 -1.52 -3.09
C LEU A 37 6.83 -2.86 -3.81
N LEU A 38 6.09 -2.89 -4.91
CA LEU A 38 6.11 -4.03 -5.81
C LEU A 38 7.41 -4.03 -6.60
N GLN A 39 8.16 -5.12 -6.51
CA GLN A 39 9.37 -5.34 -7.27
C GLN A 39 9.40 -6.80 -7.72
N TYR A 40 9.94 -7.03 -8.91
CA TYR A 40 10.23 -8.36 -9.42
C TYR A 40 11.47 -8.28 -10.31
N PRO A 41 12.19 -9.40 -10.52
CA PRO A 41 13.39 -9.39 -11.35
C PRO A 41 13.03 -9.05 -12.80
N LEU A 42 13.44 -7.86 -13.24
CA LEU A 42 13.31 -7.45 -14.63
C LEU A 42 14.30 -8.24 -15.51
N PRO A 43 13.92 -8.59 -16.75
CA PRO A 43 14.85 -9.22 -17.67
C PRO A 43 16.04 -8.27 -17.96
N PRO A 44 17.21 -8.83 -18.31
CA PRO A 44 18.33 -8.03 -18.80
C PRO A 44 17.88 -7.21 -20.02
N LEU A 45 18.48 -6.04 -20.20
CA LEU A 45 18.18 -5.21 -21.37
C LEU A 45 18.64 -5.93 -22.63
N GLU A 46 17.72 -6.18 -23.56
CA GLU A 46 18.05 -6.68 -24.88
C GLU A 46 18.56 -5.49 -25.73
N THR A 47 19.86 -5.46 -26.03
CA THR A 47 20.54 -4.34 -26.71
C THR A 47 20.37 -4.33 -28.23
N GLN A 48 19.29 -4.90 -28.72
CA GLN A 48 19.01 -5.00 -30.15
C GLN A 48 18.30 -3.75 -30.68
N VAL A 49 18.43 -3.48 -31.98
CA VAL A 49 17.62 -2.46 -32.67
C VAL A 49 16.15 -2.81 -32.44
N PRO A 50 15.29 -1.84 -32.08
CA PRO A 50 13.88 -2.12 -31.83
C PRO A 50 13.24 -2.86 -33.00
N LYS A 51 12.70 -4.04 -32.71
CA LYS A 51 12.03 -4.87 -33.73
C LYS A 51 10.84 -4.14 -34.35
N PHE A 52 10.16 -3.32 -33.56
CA PHE A 52 9.01 -2.55 -33.98
C PHE A 52 9.25 -1.05 -33.77
N PRO A 53 9.16 -0.22 -34.83
CA PRO A 53 9.29 1.23 -34.74
C PRO A 53 7.99 1.86 -34.22
N ILE A 54 7.52 1.37 -33.07
CA ILE A 54 6.21 1.68 -32.48
C ILE A 54 6.42 2.45 -31.18
N PHE A 55 5.61 3.50 -30.98
CA PHE A 55 5.37 4.13 -29.70
C PHE A 55 4.17 3.49 -29.00
N LEU A 56 4.46 2.78 -27.91
CA LEU A 56 3.48 2.14 -27.05
C LEU A 56 3.23 2.97 -25.79
N ARG A 57 1.97 3.30 -25.50
CA ARG A 57 1.58 3.88 -24.22
C ARG A 57 0.95 2.83 -23.31
N VAL A 58 1.33 2.83 -22.04
CA VAL A 58 0.71 2.00 -20.99
C VAL A 58 -0.14 2.91 -20.10
N LYS A 59 -1.44 2.64 -19.98
CA LYS A 59 -2.30 3.34 -19.02
C LYS A 59 -2.23 2.66 -17.65
N GLU A 60 -2.47 3.43 -16.59
CA GLU A 60 -2.75 2.85 -15.28
C GLU A 60 -3.93 1.86 -15.39
N PRO A 61 -3.81 0.64 -14.84
CA PRO A 61 -4.90 -0.31 -14.80
C PRO A 61 -6.13 0.29 -14.12
N ARG A 62 -7.32 -0.01 -14.65
CA ARG A 62 -8.56 0.18 -13.88
C ARG A 62 -8.54 -0.77 -12.69
N ILE A 63 -9.04 -0.31 -11.56
CA ILE A 63 -9.03 -1.09 -10.32
C ILE A 63 -10.30 -0.77 -9.51
N SER A 64 -10.82 -1.75 -8.77
CA SER A 64 -11.94 -1.50 -7.87
C SER A 64 -11.54 -0.64 -6.67
N GLN A 65 -12.50 0.11 -6.10
CA GLN A 65 -12.25 0.94 -4.90
C GLN A 65 -11.78 0.13 -3.68
N THR A 66 -12.04 -1.18 -3.68
CA THR A 66 -11.52 -2.09 -2.65
C THR A 66 -10.00 -2.07 -2.60
N TYR A 67 -9.34 -2.01 -3.76
CA TYR A 67 -7.87 -2.06 -3.87
C TYR A 67 -7.23 -0.70 -4.21
N ASP A 68 -7.99 0.32 -4.61
CA ASP A 68 -7.47 1.69 -4.87
C ASP A 68 -7.11 2.44 -3.57
N ARG A 69 -6.14 1.93 -2.82
CA ARG A 69 -5.74 2.47 -1.51
C ARG A 69 -4.32 2.06 -1.15
N LEU A 70 -3.77 2.73 -0.14
CA LEU A 70 -2.45 2.40 0.39
C LEU A 70 -2.47 1.19 1.34
N PRO A 71 -3.41 1.05 2.30
CA PRO A 71 -3.46 -0.15 3.14
C PRO A 71 -3.54 -1.43 2.31
N ILE A 72 -2.66 -2.39 2.58
CA ILE A 72 -2.69 -3.68 1.91
C ILE A 72 -3.98 -4.40 2.30
N VAL A 73 -4.67 -4.94 1.28
CA VAL A 73 -5.87 -5.74 1.47
C VAL A 73 -5.44 -7.16 1.82
N TYR A 74 -6.09 -7.75 2.81
CA TYR A 74 -5.91 -9.16 3.11
C TYR A 74 -7.28 -9.82 3.26
N ARG A 75 -7.37 -11.06 2.77
CA ARG A 75 -8.62 -11.79 2.64
C ARG A 75 -8.62 -13.01 3.57
N PHE A 76 -9.62 -13.05 4.45
CA PHE A 76 -9.88 -14.21 5.33
C PHE A 76 -10.73 -15.28 4.65
N SER A 77 -11.64 -14.88 3.75
CA SER A 77 -12.54 -15.77 3.02
C SER A 77 -13.12 -15.07 1.79
N LEU A 78 -13.91 -15.78 0.99
CA LEU A 78 -14.57 -15.24 -0.20
C LEU A 78 -15.33 -13.92 0.05
N HIS A 79 -15.94 -13.76 1.22
CA HIS A 79 -16.79 -12.61 1.55
C HIS A 79 -16.25 -11.71 2.67
N LYS A 80 -15.06 -12.02 3.20
CA LYS A 80 -14.46 -11.26 4.32
C LYS A 80 -13.04 -10.86 3.99
N LEU A 81 -12.83 -9.56 3.84
CA LEU A 81 -11.54 -8.91 3.67
C LEU A 81 -11.39 -7.77 4.69
N GLN A 82 -10.16 -7.40 4.97
CA GLN A 82 -9.82 -6.25 5.80
C GLN A 82 -8.59 -5.53 5.22
N TYR A 83 -8.22 -4.44 5.88
CA TYR A 83 -7.09 -3.60 5.52
C TYR A 83 -6.08 -3.59 6.65
N TYR A 84 -4.80 -3.75 6.34
CA TYR A 84 -3.76 -3.60 7.36
C TYR A 84 -3.64 -2.15 7.83
N ASN A 85 -3.62 -1.96 9.15
CA ASN A 85 -3.43 -0.63 9.74
C ASN A 85 -1.96 -0.14 9.66
N TYR A 86 -1.01 -1.08 9.59
CA TYR A 86 0.43 -0.80 9.69
C TYR A 86 1.23 -1.34 8.50
N HIS A 87 0.60 -1.99 7.52
CA HIS A 87 1.24 -2.44 6.29
C HIS A 87 0.58 -1.76 5.09
N LEU A 88 1.34 -0.88 4.46
CA LEU A 88 0.84 0.00 3.40
C LEU A 88 1.70 -0.18 2.16
N TRP A 89 1.08 -0.09 0.99
CA TRP A 89 1.80 0.25 -0.22
C TRP A 89 2.42 1.64 -0.07
N ALA A 90 3.66 1.80 -0.54
CA ALA A 90 4.33 3.10 -0.60
C ALA A 90 3.70 4.01 -1.67
N VAL A 91 3.15 3.40 -2.74
CA VAL A 91 2.45 4.04 -3.85
C VAL A 91 1.21 3.21 -4.17
N LYS A 92 0.14 3.80 -4.70
CA LYS A 92 -1.06 3.03 -5.10
C LYS A 92 -0.70 1.84 -6.03
N PRO A 93 -1.29 0.65 -5.84
CA PRO A 93 -0.86 -0.58 -6.50
C PRO A 93 -0.98 -0.52 -8.03
N GLN A 94 -2.05 0.07 -8.57
CA GLN A 94 -2.22 0.22 -10.02
C GLN A 94 -1.09 1.04 -10.67
N ARG A 95 -0.57 2.04 -9.96
CA ARG A 95 0.53 2.85 -10.47
C ARG A 95 1.84 2.09 -10.46
N MET A 96 2.15 1.37 -9.38
CA MET A 96 3.33 0.51 -9.34
C MET A 96 3.30 -0.57 -10.43
N ILE A 97 2.13 -1.18 -10.68
CA ILE A 97 1.96 -2.17 -11.76
C ILE A 97 2.18 -1.54 -13.14
N ALA A 98 1.66 -0.34 -13.40
CA ALA A 98 1.89 0.36 -14.65
C ALA A 98 3.39 0.66 -14.87
N ASP A 99 4.07 1.16 -13.83
CA ASP A 99 5.50 1.46 -13.86
C ASP A 99 6.34 0.20 -14.11
N LEU A 100 6.00 -0.91 -13.44
CA LEU A 100 6.65 -2.21 -13.64
C LEU A 100 6.46 -2.74 -15.06
N LEU A 101 5.26 -2.59 -15.63
CA LEU A 101 4.97 -3.01 -17.00
C LEU A 101 5.74 -2.17 -18.01
N VAL A 102 5.80 -0.85 -17.84
CA VAL A 102 6.62 0.03 -18.69
C VAL A 102 8.09 -0.35 -18.62
N GLN A 103 8.62 -0.58 -17.41
CA GLN A 103 10.01 -1.00 -17.23
C GLN A 103 10.29 -2.33 -17.92
N HIS A 104 9.40 -3.32 -17.79
CA HIS A 104 9.51 -4.59 -18.49
C HIS A 104 9.58 -4.41 -19.99
N LEU A 105 8.59 -3.73 -20.57
CA LEU A 105 8.46 -3.55 -22.01
C LEU A 105 9.67 -2.79 -22.58
N ARG A 106 10.21 -1.80 -21.84
CA ARG A 106 11.47 -1.14 -22.21
C ARG A 106 12.66 -2.11 -22.20
N LYS A 107 12.75 -3.00 -21.21
CA LYS A 107 13.84 -3.98 -21.10
C LYS A 107 13.81 -5.04 -22.20
N THR A 108 12.63 -5.35 -22.75
CA THR A 108 12.53 -6.26 -23.91
C THR A 108 13.19 -5.70 -25.18
N GLY A 109 13.44 -4.39 -25.28
CA GLY A 109 14.00 -3.79 -26.49
C GLY A 109 13.11 -3.88 -27.74
N LEU A 110 11.89 -4.43 -27.65
CA LEU A 110 11.04 -4.70 -28.82
C LEU A 110 10.45 -3.44 -29.46
N PHE A 111 10.22 -2.39 -28.67
CA PHE A 111 9.50 -1.18 -29.09
C PHE A 111 10.42 0.03 -29.08
N ALA A 112 10.33 0.86 -30.11
CA ALA A 112 11.12 2.10 -30.20
C ALA A 112 10.84 3.07 -29.03
N ARG A 113 9.60 3.09 -28.52
CA ARG A 113 9.26 3.89 -27.35
C ARG A 113 8.16 3.23 -26.52
N VAL A 114 8.31 3.31 -25.20
CA VAL A 114 7.29 2.91 -24.23
C VAL A 114 7.16 3.98 -23.15
N SER A 115 5.93 4.42 -22.85
CA SER A 115 5.67 5.45 -21.83
C SER A 115 4.39 5.20 -21.05
N ALA A 116 4.33 5.68 -19.80
CA ALA A 116 3.11 5.71 -18.99
C ALA A 116 2.34 7.04 -19.14
N THR A 117 3.04 8.12 -19.50
CA THR A 117 2.51 9.48 -19.46
C THR A 117 1.82 9.86 -20.76
N VAL A 118 0.95 10.88 -20.69
CA VAL A 118 0.51 11.59 -21.90
C VAL A 118 1.68 12.44 -22.38
N GLU A 119 2.03 12.31 -23.65
CA GLU A 119 3.07 13.09 -24.30
C GLU A 119 2.47 13.86 -25.49
N GLU A 120 3.21 14.83 -26.03
CA GLU A 120 2.79 15.59 -27.22
C GLU A 120 2.66 14.70 -28.45
N GLN A 121 3.60 13.76 -28.63
CA GLN A 121 3.50 12.75 -29.66
C GLN A 121 2.41 11.74 -29.30
N LEU A 122 1.50 11.45 -30.23
CA LEU A 122 0.49 10.42 -30.03
C LEU A 122 1.12 9.03 -30.09
N PRO A 123 0.74 8.11 -29.20
CA PRO A 123 1.17 6.72 -29.29
C PRO A 123 0.47 6.01 -30.44
N ASP A 124 1.17 5.12 -31.12
CA ASP A 124 0.59 4.24 -32.14
C ASP A 124 -0.40 3.26 -31.52
N TYR A 125 -0.08 2.76 -30.32
CA TYR A 125 -0.94 1.84 -29.57
C TYR A 125 -0.98 2.19 -28.09
N THR A 126 -2.10 1.87 -27.44
CA THR A 126 -2.27 2.01 -26.00
C THR A 126 -2.66 0.69 -25.37
N ILE A 127 -1.87 0.24 -24.38
CA ILE A 127 -2.23 -0.86 -23.49
C ILE A 127 -3.18 -0.33 -22.42
N THR A 128 -4.30 -1.02 -22.29
CA THR A 128 -5.24 -0.85 -21.17
C THR A 128 -5.40 -2.17 -20.45
N SER A 129 -5.59 -2.12 -19.14
CA SER A 129 -5.70 -3.31 -18.31
C SER A 129 -6.64 -3.05 -17.13
N GLU A 130 -7.02 -4.14 -16.48
CA GLU A 130 -7.83 -4.15 -15.27
C GLU A 130 -7.13 -5.00 -14.21
N LEU A 131 -6.90 -4.41 -13.04
CA LEU A 131 -6.38 -5.11 -11.87
C LEU A 131 -7.56 -5.62 -11.06
N VAL A 132 -7.88 -6.91 -11.26
CA VAL A 132 -9.05 -7.57 -10.67
C VAL A 132 -8.91 -7.68 -9.15
N SER A 133 -7.73 -8.12 -8.68
CA SER A 133 -7.45 -8.28 -7.25
C SER A 133 -5.96 -8.15 -6.97
N ILE A 134 -5.63 -7.51 -5.84
CA ILE A 134 -4.30 -7.52 -5.26
C ILE A 134 -4.43 -7.55 -3.74
N GLU A 135 -4.16 -8.72 -3.16
CA GLU A 135 -4.42 -9.00 -1.76
C GLU A 135 -3.51 -10.10 -1.25
N GLU A 136 -3.26 -10.09 0.05
CA GLU A 136 -2.68 -11.22 0.75
C GLU A 136 -3.77 -12.25 1.06
N LEU A 137 -3.47 -13.52 0.80
CA LEU A 137 -4.29 -14.64 1.23
C LEU A 137 -3.76 -15.12 2.58
N ASP A 138 -4.55 -14.95 3.63
CA ASP A 138 -4.24 -15.51 4.94
C ASP A 138 -4.41 -17.04 4.85
N SER A 139 -3.31 -17.78 4.96
CA SER A 139 -3.27 -19.25 4.82
C SER A 139 -3.06 -19.92 6.16
#